data_AF-R5CPT1-F1
#
_entry.id   AF-R5CPT1-F1
#
_cell.length_a   1.000
_cell.length_b   1.000
_cell.length_c   1.000
_cell.angle_alpha   90.00
_cell.angle_beta   90.00
_cell.angle_gamma   90.00
#
_symmetry.space_group_name_H-M   'P 1'
#
loop_
_entity.id
_entity.type
_entity.pdbx_description
1 polymer ?
#
loop_
_entity_poly.entity_id
_entity_poly.type
_entity_poly.pdbx_seq_one_letter_code
_entity_poly.pdbx_strand_id
1 'polypeptide(L)'
;MELHASTQMSVTGREAVRFLKRQGFVRVVPARELSLEEIRLLKQEEIEVESFIHGAMCYSYSGRCLMSSFLGGRSGNRGRCAGTCRLPYEILDEQELPAGRDGVCYPISMKDMCVLSILPELIDCGIDSFKIEGRMKKPEYVAGTVAIYRKYIDRFYEWDSKGRPGSWAVDETDRKMLENLYIRSDLCTGYYHEQNGRNMGTIHGPGYPAIW
;
A
#
# COMPACT_ATOMS: atom_id res chain seq x y z
N MET A 1 26.92 -7.51 4.95
CA MET A 1 25.78 -6.64 4.60
C MET A 1 24.62 -7.55 4.22
N GLU A 2 23.45 -7.34 4.81
CA GLU A 2 22.25 -8.12 4.50
C GLU A 2 21.63 -7.66 3.18
N LEU A 3 21.06 -8.60 2.40
CA LEU A 3 20.44 -8.32 1.11
C LEU A 3 18.91 -8.40 1.24
N HIS A 4 18.23 -7.27 1.00
CA HIS A 4 16.77 -7.18 1.02
C HIS A 4 16.22 -6.94 -0.38
N ALA A 5 15.30 -7.80 -0.83
CA ALA A 5 14.68 -7.70 -2.13
C ALA A 5 13.57 -6.66 -2.06
N SER A 6 13.80 -5.51 -2.69
CA SER A 6 12.82 -4.43 -2.75
C SER A 6 11.58 -4.83 -3.55
N THR A 7 10.45 -4.19 -3.28
CA THR A 7 9.23 -4.21 -4.10
C THR A 7 9.49 -3.90 -5.58
N GLN A 8 10.59 -3.22 -5.90
CA GLN A 8 11.04 -3.01 -7.28
C GLN A 8 11.38 -4.30 -8.04
N MET A 9 11.60 -5.42 -7.34
CA MET A 9 11.88 -6.72 -7.95
C MET A 9 10.61 -7.48 -8.38
N SER A 10 9.42 -6.96 -8.05
CA SER A 10 8.12 -7.57 -8.40
C SER A 10 7.99 -9.03 -7.96
N VAL A 11 8.34 -9.32 -6.71
CA VAL A 11 8.21 -10.67 -6.15
C VAL A 11 6.74 -10.98 -5.91
N THR A 12 6.17 -11.90 -6.70
CA THR A 12 4.75 -12.28 -6.65
C THR A 12 4.50 -13.76 -6.33
N GLY A 13 5.55 -14.56 -6.11
CA GLY A 13 5.42 -16.00 -5.93
C GLY A 13 6.61 -16.66 -5.26
N ARG A 14 6.42 -17.92 -4.85
CA ARG A 14 7.40 -18.70 -4.08
C ARG A 14 8.67 -19.00 -4.88
N GLU A 15 8.55 -19.18 -6.19
CA GLU A 15 9.66 -19.47 -7.09
C GLU A 15 10.67 -18.31 -7.10
N ALA A 16 10.16 -17.07 -7.13
CA ALA A 16 10.98 -15.87 -7.01
C ALA A 16 11.65 -15.78 -5.64
N VAL A 17 10.93 -16.08 -4.55
CA VAL A 17 11.50 -16.14 -3.20
C VAL A 17 12.62 -17.18 -3.10
N ARG A 18 12.39 -18.40 -3.58
CA ARG A 18 13.40 -19.48 -3.61
C ARG A 18 14.64 -19.06 -4.40
N PHE A 19 14.44 -18.43 -5.55
CA PHE A 19 15.54 -17.88 -6.34
C PHE A 19 16.34 -16.86 -5.55
N LEU A 20 15.67 -15.87 -4.94
CA LEU A 20 16.32 -14.81 -4.16
C LEU A 20 17.04 -15.36 -2.92
N LYS A 21 16.47 -16.33 -2.21
CA LYS A 21 17.15 -17.04 -1.12
C LYS A 21 18.47 -17.67 -1.60
N ARG A 22 18.47 -18.34 -2.75
CA ARG A 22 19.71 -18.91 -3.34
C ARG A 22 20.73 -17.83 -3.73
N GLN A 23 20.29 -16.60 -4.00
CA GLN A 23 21.16 -15.45 -4.24
C GLN A 23 21.63 -14.74 -2.95
N GLY A 24 21.25 -15.24 -1.77
CA GLY A 24 21.67 -14.69 -0.47
C GLY A 24 20.77 -13.59 0.08
N PHE A 25 19.56 -13.38 -0.46
CA PHE A 25 18.59 -12.46 0.13
C PHE A 25 17.98 -13.04 1.41
N VAL A 26 17.87 -12.21 2.43
CA VAL A 26 17.34 -12.58 3.76
C VAL A 26 15.92 -12.06 4.01
N ARG A 27 15.50 -11.05 3.24
CA ARG A 27 14.17 -10.43 3.32
C ARG A 27 13.62 -10.12 1.93
N VAL A 28 12.32 -10.27 1.77
CA VAL A 28 11.57 -9.80 0.59
C VAL A 28 10.51 -8.78 1.00
N VAL A 29 10.40 -7.72 0.21
CA VAL A 29 9.24 -6.82 0.23
C VAL A 29 8.41 -7.18 -1.00
N PRO A 30 7.39 -8.05 -0.88
CA PRO A 30 6.66 -8.55 -2.03
C PRO A 30 5.92 -7.43 -2.76
N ALA A 31 5.41 -7.78 -3.95
CA ALA A 31 4.52 -6.92 -4.69
C ALA A 31 3.26 -6.62 -3.85
N ARG A 32 2.74 -5.40 -3.93
CA ARG A 32 1.59 -4.93 -3.13
C ARG A 32 0.25 -5.50 -3.57
N GLU A 33 0.24 -6.14 -4.73
CA GLU A 33 -0.91 -6.80 -5.36
C GLU A 33 -1.17 -8.24 -4.86
N LEU A 34 -0.47 -8.67 -3.80
CA LEU A 34 -0.66 -9.98 -3.17
C LEU A 34 -1.72 -9.95 -2.07
N SER A 35 -2.51 -11.01 -2.02
CA SER A 35 -3.42 -11.33 -0.92
C SER A 35 -2.68 -11.86 0.30
N LEU A 36 -3.36 -11.92 1.46
CA LEU A 36 -2.80 -12.55 2.65
C LEU A 36 -2.51 -14.04 2.43
N GLU A 37 -3.35 -14.75 1.67
CA GLU A 37 -3.13 -16.16 1.36
C GLU A 37 -1.84 -16.36 0.55
N GLU A 38 -1.59 -15.52 -0.44
CA GLU A 38 -0.36 -15.56 -1.21
C GLU A 38 0.87 -15.22 -0.35
N ILE A 39 0.75 -14.27 0.58
CA ILE A 39 1.83 -13.96 1.52
C ILE A 39 2.11 -15.14 2.46
N ARG A 40 1.08 -15.84 2.96
CA ARG A 40 1.26 -17.08 3.75
C ARG A 40 2.05 -18.13 2.97
N LEU A 41 1.80 -18.25 1.67
CA LEU A 41 2.57 -19.14 0.79
C LEU A 41 4.04 -18.72 0.68
N LEU A 42 4.34 -17.41 0.63
CA LEU A 42 5.72 -16.93 0.65
C LEU A 42 6.41 -17.24 1.99
N LYS A 43 5.70 -17.11 3.12
CA LYS A 43 6.24 -17.39 4.46
C LYS A 43 6.68 -18.84 4.65
N GLN A 44 6.06 -19.79 3.93
CA GLN A 44 6.49 -21.20 3.93
C GLN A 44 7.89 -21.41 3.35
N GLU A 45 8.45 -20.42 2.66
CA GLU A 45 9.83 -20.48 2.15
C GLU A 45 10.86 -20.04 3.19
N GLU A 46 10.47 -19.78 4.45
CA GLU A 46 11.38 -19.41 5.54
C GLU A 46 12.29 -18.22 5.18
N ILE A 47 11.68 -17.16 4.67
CA ILE A 47 12.32 -15.85 4.47
C ILE A 47 11.56 -14.79 5.28
N GLU A 48 12.25 -13.71 5.66
CA GLU A 48 11.54 -12.56 6.19
C GLU A 48 10.70 -11.90 5.09
N VAL A 49 9.46 -11.57 5.42
CA VAL A 49 8.54 -10.83 4.59
C VAL A 49 8.24 -9.50 5.25
N GLU A 50 8.49 -8.42 4.53
CA GLU A 50 8.13 -7.06 4.92
C GLU A 50 6.98 -6.56 4.04
N SER A 51 5.80 -6.31 4.62
CA SER A 51 4.60 -5.95 3.87
C SER A 51 4.15 -4.53 4.15
N PHE A 52 3.60 -3.85 3.13
CA PHE A 52 3.09 -2.49 3.31
C PHE A 52 1.78 -2.50 4.09
N ILE A 53 1.68 -1.63 5.08
CA ILE A 53 0.49 -1.52 5.95
C ILE A 53 -0.23 -0.19 5.77
N HIS A 54 0.47 0.80 5.21
CA HIS A 54 -0.02 2.16 5.22
C HIS A 54 0.51 2.98 4.04
N GLY A 55 -0.38 3.76 3.43
CA GLY A 55 -0.08 4.88 2.55
C GLY A 55 -0.41 4.60 1.09
N ALA A 56 0.18 5.38 0.19
CA ALA A 56 -0.37 5.50 -1.15
C ALA A 56 -0.16 4.25 -2.03
N MET A 57 -1.26 3.73 -2.58
CA MET A 57 -1.26 2.56 -3.47
C MET A 57 -0.88 2.93 -4.90
N CYS A 58 -0.26 1.99 -5.60
CA CYS A 58 0.09 2.12 -7.02
C CYS A 58 -1.03 1.53 -7.88
N TYR A 59 -1.33 2.18 -9.01
CA TYR A 59 -2.27 1.66 -10.01
C TYR A 59 -1.66 0.53 -10.87
N SER A 60 -0.35 0.55 -11.07
CA SER A 60 0.38 -0.43 -11.90
C SER A 60 1.14 -1.42 -11.03
N TYR A 61 1.48 -2.58 -11.61
CA TYR A 61 2.29 -3.62 -10.97
C TYR A 61 3.54 -3.07 -10.30
N SER A 62 3.82 -3.59 -9.11
CA SER A 62 4.91 -3.13 -8.24
C SER A 62 6.25 -3.19 -8.97
N GLY A 63 6.93 -2.05 -9.10
CA GLY A 63 8.23 -1.94 -9.79
C GLY A 63 8.19 -1.89 -11.32
N ARG A 64 7.00 -1.92 -11.94
CA ARG A 64 6.85 -1.99 -13.41
C ARG A 64 6.18 -0.76 -14.04
N CYS A 65 5.95 0.30 -13.27
CA CYS A 65 5.32 1.51 -13.77
C CYS A 65 6.30 2.39 -14.55
N LEU A 66 6.01 2.63 -15.84
CA LEU A 66 6.77 3.55 -16.69
C LEU A 66 6.02 4.87 -16.98
N MET A 67 4.77 4.99 -16.56
CA MET A 67 3.87 6.11 -16.92
C MET A 67 4.48 7.49 -16.61
N SER A 68 5.01 7.66 -15.40
CA SER A 68 5.67 8.91 -14.99
C SER A 68 6.91 9.23 -15.83
N SER A 69 7.61 8.20 -16.35
CA SER A 69 8.80 8.38 -17.18
C SER A 69 8.42 8.80 -18.60
N PHE A 70 7.38 8.17 -19.17
CA PHE A 70 6.89 8.49 -20.50
C PHE A 70 6.29 9.90 -20.57
N LEU A 71 5.48 10.28 -19.59
CA LEU A 71 4.73 11.54 -19.65
C LEU A 71 5.52 12.76 -19.16
N GLY A 72 6.54 12.58 -18.31
CA GLY A 72 7.24 13.72 -17.69
C GLY A 72 8.72 13.47 -17.36
N GLY A 73 9.35 12.43 -17.93
CA GLY A 73 10.78 12.15 -17.73
C GLY A 73 11.18 11.71 -16.32
N ARG A 74 10.22 11.52 -15.41
CA ARG A 74 10.46 11.15 -14.01
C ARG A 74 10.23 9.66 -13.79
N SER A 75 11.25 8.92 -13.35
CA SER A 75 11.12 7.48 -13.13
C SER A 75 10.66 7.15 -11.71
N GLY A 76 9.49 6.51 -11.59
CA GLY A 76 9.01 5.94 -10.32
C GLY A 76 9.95 4.89 -9.75
N ASN A 77 10.57 4.10 -10.63
CA ASN A 77 11.54 3.05 -10.28
C ASN A 77 12.87 3.60 -9.77
N ARG A 78 13.14 4.89 -10.02
CA ARG A 78 14.28 5.63 -9.44
C ARG A 78 13.88 6.52 -8.27
N GLY A 79 12.74 6.26 -7.65
CA GLY A 79 12.28 7.03 -6.49
C GLY A 79 11.61 8.37 -6.82
N ARG A 80 11.44 8.73 -8.10
CA ARG A 80 11.02 10.08 -8.54
C ARG A 80 9.59 10.15 -9.08
N CYS A 81 8.72 9.20 -8.74
CA CYS A 81 7.34 9.12 -9.25
C CYS A 81 6.62 10.48 -9.17
N ALA A 82 6.07 10.95 -10.30
CA ALA A 82 5.28 12.18 -10.38
C ALA A 82 3.82 11.99 -9.94
N GLY A 83 3.40 10.75 -9.69
CA GLY A 83 2.02 10.46 -9.31
C GLY A 83 1.02 10.66 -10.45
N THR A 84 1.43 10.44 -11.70
CA THR A 84 0.60 10.67 -12.89
C THR A 84 -0.75 9.96 -12.86
N CYS A 85 -0.84 8.80 -12.21
CA CYS A 85 -2.11 8.07 -12.00
C CYS A 85 -3.12 8.84 -11.12
N ARG A 86 -2.71 9.94 -10.49
CA ARG A 86 -3.54 10.75 -9.59
C ARG A 86 -3.84 12.13 -10.15
N LEU A 87 -3.48 12.38 -11.41
CA LEU A 87 -3.86 13.61 -12.10
C LEU A 87 -5.33 13.54 -12.53
N PRO A 88 -5.97 14.70 -12.76
CA PRO A 88 -7.27 14.74 -13.42
C PRO A 88 -7.16 14.21 -14.85
N TYR A 89 -8.16 13.41 -15.25
CA TYR A 89 -8.35 12.92 -16.62
C TYR A 89 -9.76 13.26 -17.08
N GLU A 90 -9.88 13.51 -18.38
CA GLU A 90 -11.14 13.52 -19.10
C GLU A 90 -11.38 12.12 -19.68
N ILE A 91 -12.58 11.59 -19.49
CA ILE A 91 -12.99 10.32 -20.11
C ILE A 91 -13.70 10.69 -21.40
N LEU A 92 -13.33 10.05 -22.50
CA LEU A 92 -13.97 10.23 -23.79
C LEU A 92 -14.75 8.96 -24.17
N ASP A 93 -15.88 9.11 -24.84
CA ASP A 93 -16.61 8.01 -25.47
C ASP A 93 -15.97 7.55 -26.79
N GLU A 94 -16.60 6.61 -27.47
CA GLU A 94 -16.12 6.08 -28.77
C GLU A 94 -16.12 7.14 -29.89
N GLN A 95 -16.81 8.26 -29.71
CA GLN A 95 -16.86 9.38 -30.63
C GLN A 95 -15.91 10.52 -30.21
N GLU A 96 -15.02 10.27 -29.24
CA GLU A 96 -14.10 11.25 -28.65
C GLU A 96 -14.81 12.42 -27.94
N LEU A 97 -16.06 12.24 -27.53
CA LEU A 97 -16.81 13.24 -26.78
C LEU A 97 -16.67 13.02 -25.27
N PRO A 98 -16.67 14.09 -24.45
CA PRO A 98 -16.57 13.95 -23.00
C PRO A 98 -17.69 13.09 -22.41
N ALA A 99 -17.30 12.06 -21.65
CA ALA A 99 -18.17 11.11 -20.99
C ALA A 99 -17.96 11.14 -19.46
N GLY A 100 -19.04 10.95 -18.69
CA GLY A 100 -19.01 10.98 -17.22
C GLY A 100 -19.70 12.22 -16.63
N ARG A 101 -20.04 12.17 -15.33
CA ARG A 101 -20.97 13.14 -14.71
C ARG A 101 -20.46 14.58 -14.63
N ASP A 102 -19.14 14.83 -14.74
CA ASP A 102 -18.56 16.17 -14.50
C ASP A 102 -17.31 16.50 -15.35
N GLY A 103 -17.05 15.78 -16.45
CA GLY A 103 -15.93 16.02 -17.40
C GLY A 103 -14.51 15.73 -16.87
N VAL A 104 -14.21 16.02 -15.61
CA VAL A 104 -12.90 15.77 -14.96
C VAL A 104 -13.05 14.78 -13.82
N CYS A 105 -12.31 13.69 -13.87
CA CYS A 105 -12.30 12.67 -12.82
C CYS A 105 -10.91 12.03 -12.65
N TYR A 106 -10.79 11.07 -11.73
CA TYR A 106 -9.51 10.45 -11.36
C TYR A 106 -9.54 8.93 -11.59
N PRO A 107 -9.83 8.45 -12.81
CA PRO A 107 -10.27 7.08 -13.07
C PRO A 107 -9.23 6.00 -12.73
N ILE A 108 -7.96 6.39 -12.63
CA ILE A 108 -6.83 5.50 -12.32
C ILE A 108 -6.14 5.85 -10.99
N SER A 109 -6.81 6.64 -10.14
CA SER A 109 -6.32 6.98 -8.82
C SER A 109 -6.74 5.90 -7.81
N MET A 110 -5.75 5.28 -7.18
CA MET A 110 -5.98 4.32 -6.11
C MET A 110 -6.15 5.04 -4.78
N LYS A 111 -7.02 4.49 -3.93
CA LYS A 111 -7.15 4.89 -2.52
C LYS A 111 -5.84 4.65 -1.76
N ASP A 112 -5.68 5.37 -0.65
CA ASP A 112 -4.56 5.13 0.27
C ASP A 112 -4.88 3.87 1.09
N MET A 113 -3.86 3.05 1.35
CA MET A 113 -3.99 1.84 2.14
C MET A 113 -3.94 2.17 3.64
N CYS A 114 -4.84 1.59 4.42
CA CYS A 114 -4.81 1.59 5.88
C CYS A 114 -5.32 0.25 6.40
N VAL A 115 -4.44 -0.55 6.99
CA VAL A 115 -4.78 -1.91 7.45
C VAL A 115 -5.06 -2.04 8.95
N LEU A 116 -5.19 -0.94 9.71
CA LEU A 116 -5.37 -1.04 11.17
C LEU A 116 -6.55 -1.93 11.57
N SER A 117 -7.64 -1.91 10.82
CA SER A 117 -8.84 -2.73 11.06
C SER A 117 -8.61 -4.22 10.88
N ILE A 118 -7.61 -4.60 10.09
CA ILE A 118 -7.26 -6.01 9.78
C ILE A 118 -5.84 -6.36 10.26
N LEU A 119 -5.22 -5.52 11.07
CA LEU A 119 -3.85 -5.71 11.58
C LEU A 119 -3.64 -7.08 12.25
N PRO A 120 -4.57 -7.62 13.05
CA PRO A 120 -4.43 -8.97 13.61
C PRO A 120 -4.18 -10.04 12.54
N GLU A 121 -4.87 -9.95 11.41
CA GLU A 121 -4.75 -10.92 10.31
C GLU A 121 -3.37 -10.89 9.66
N LEU A 122 -2.76 -9.69 9.58
CA LEU A 122 -1.40 -9.51 9.07
C LEU A 122 -0.35 -10.05 10.05
N ILE A 123 -0.55 -9.87 11.36
CA ILE A 123 0.35 -10.42 12.37
C ILE A 123 0.23 -11.94 12.41
N ASP A 124 -0.99 -12.47 12.41
CA ASP A 124 -1.28 -13.92 12.36
C ASP A 124 -0.80 -14.56 11.06
N CYS A 125 -0.71 -13.80 9.96
CA CYS A 125 -0.09 -14.25 8.70
C CYS A 125 1.42 -14.52 8.83
N GLY A 126 2.06 -14.05 9.92
CA GLY A 126 3.49 -14.23 10.16
C GLY A 126 4.36 -13.23 9.40
N ILE A 127 3.83 -12.05 9.04
CA ILE A 127 4.64 -10.97 8.45
C ILE A 127 5.64 -10.47 9.50
N ASP A 128 6.92 -10.40 9.14
CA ASP A 128 8.01 -10.10 10.08
C ASP A 128 8.24 -8.60 10.25
N SER A 129 7.88 -7.80 9.24
CA SER A 129 8.06 -6.36 9.26
C SER A 129 6.95 -5.61 8.54
N PHE A 130 6.55 -4.47 9.10
CA PHE A 130 5.51 -3.63 8.53
C PHE A 130 6.08 -2.34 7.96
N LYS A 131 5.70 -2.04 6.71
CA LYS A 131 6.23 -0.93 5.93
C LYS A 131 5.20 0.18 5.74
N ILE A 132 5.61 1.41 6.00
CA ILE A 132 4.81 2.63 5.79
C ILE A 132 5.39 3.40 4.59
N GLU A 133 4.53 3.86 3.67
CA GLU A 133 4.92 4.72 2.56
C GLU A 133 5.13 6.16 3.04
N GLY A 134 6.36 6.46 3.46
CA GLY A 134 6.78 7.78 3.96
C GLY A 134 7.43 8.69 2.90
N ARG A 135 7.60 8.26 1.64
CA ARG A 135 8.35 9.06 0.65
C ARG A 135 7.63 10.38 0.36
N MET A 136 8.38 11.48 0.43
CA MET A 136 7.87 12.85 0.24
C MET A 136 6.74 13.22 1.22
N LYS A 137 6.67 12.55 2.37
CA LYS A 137 5.78 12.91 3.47
C LYS A 137 6.54 13.77 4.48
N LYS A 138 5.82 14.65 5.18
CA LYS A 138 6.42 15.45 6.24
C LYS A 138 6.76 14.58 7.47
N PRO A 139 7.72 14.97 8.32
CA PRO A 139 8.08 14.21 9.51
C PRO A 139 6.88 13.90 10.44
N GLU A 140 5.91 14.81 10.55
CA GLU A 140 4.73 14.66 11.40
C GLU A 140 3.84 13.50 10.95
N TYR A 141 3.70 13.30 9.63
CA TYR A 141 3.03 12.13 9.07
C TYR A 141 3.72 10.85 9.52
N VAL A 142 5.04 10.78 9.34
CA VAL A 142 5.81 9.55 9.65
C VAL A 142 5.72 9.26 11.13
N ALA A 143 5.96 10.26 11.98
CA ALA A 143 5.88 10.11 13.44
C ALA A 143 4.47 9.69 13.90
N GLY A 144 3.43 10.36 13.42
CA GLY A 144 2.05 10.07 13.79
C GLY A 144 1.59 8.68 13.33
N THR A 145 1.85 8.31 12.08
CA THR A 145 1.53 6.97 11.57
C THR A 145 2.27 5.89 12.35
N VAL A 146 3.59 6.04 12.57
CA VAL A 146 4.37 5.05 13.33
C VAL A 146 3.86 4.92 14.76
N ALA A 147 3.57 6.03 15.44
CA ALA A 147 3.06 6.01 16.82
C ALA A 147 1.74 5.24 16.94
N ILE A 148 0.81 5.48 16.01
CA ILE A 148 -0.46 4.76 15.97
C ILE A 148 -0.23 3.27 15.70
N TYR A 149 0.52 2.90 14.66
CA TYR A 149 0.74 1.47 14.39
C TYR A 149 1.46 0.77 15.54
N ARG A 150 2.43 1.41 16.19
CA ARG A 150 3.08 0.85 17.39
C ARG A 150 2.08 0.57 18.50
N LYS A 151 1.22 1.56 18.83
CA LYS A 151 0.12 1.41 19.80
C LYS A 151 -0.76 0.20 19.49
N TYR A 152 -1.16 0.02 18.22
CA TYR A 152 -2.03 -1.09 17.83
C TYR A 152 -1.30 -2.44 17.79
N ILE A 153 -0.02 -2.49 17.43
CA ILE A 153 0.75 -3.75 17.53
C ILE A 153 0.89 -4.15 19.00
N ASP A 154 1.20 -3.23 19.91
CA ASP A 154 1.28 -3.51 21.35
C ASP A 154 -0.07 -4.00 21.90
N ARG A 155 -1.15 -3.31 21.52
CA ARG A 155 -2.52 -3.71 21.87
C ARG A 155 -2.88 -5.09 21.33
N PHE A 156 -2.43 -5.46 20.14
CA PHE A 156 -2.66 -6.80 19.59
C PHE A 156 -2.02 -7.86 20.49
N TYR A 157 -0.76 -7.72 20.89
CA TYR A 157 -0.10 -8.71 21.75
C TYR A 157 -0.72 -8.78 23.15
N GLU A 158 -1.16 -7.65 23.71
CA GLU A 158 -1.92 -7.66 24.97
C GLU A 158 -3.26 -8.39 24.81
N TRP A 159 -4.00 -8.09 23.74
CA TRP A 159 -5.28 -8.73 23.41
C TRP A 159 -5.11 -10.24 23.21
N ASP A 160 -4.08 -10.66 22.46
CA ASP A 160 -3.77 -12.06 22.19
C ASP A 160 -3.38 -12.81 23.48
N SER A 161 -2.53 -12.22 24.32
CA SER A 161 -2.11 -12.80 25.60
C SER A 161 -3.26 -13.07 26.58
N LYS A 162 -4.37 -12.33 26.45
CA LYS A 162 -5.59 -12.49 27.25
C LYS A 162 -6.61 -13.46 26.62
N GLY A 163 -6.23 -14.18 25.58
CA GLY A 163 -7.11 -15.09 24.86
C GLY A 163 -8.09 -14.39 23.91
N ARG A 164 -7.70 -13.22 23.37
CA ARG A 164 -8.47 -12.44 22.38
C ARG A 164 -9.89 -12.07 22.85
N PRO A 165 -10.04 -11.37 23.99
CA PRO A 165 -11.36 -11.01 24.49
C PRO A 165 -12.05 -10.00 23.55
N GLY A 166 -13.27 -10.32 23.10
CA GLY A 166 -14.06 -9.46 22.22
C GLY A 166 -13.50 -9.34 20.79
N SER A 167 -14.14 -8.50 19.97
CA SER A 167 -13.70 -8.22 18.61
C SER A 167 -12.58 -7.17 18.56
N TRP A 168 -11.70 -7.29 17.57
CA TRP A 168 -10.75 -6.25 17.24
C TRP A 168 -11.48 -5.01 16.69
N ALA A 169 -11.12 -3.83 17.19
CA ALA A 169 -11.71 -2.57 16.76
C ALA A 169 -10.71 -1.42 16.90
N VAL A 170 -10.67 -0.53 15.91
CA VAL A 170 -9.86 0.69 15.95
C VAL A 170 -10.65 1.79 16.64
N ASP A 171 -10.03 2.47 17.60
CA ASP A 171 -10.62 3.63 18.27
C ASP A 171 -10.87 4.76 17.26
N GLU A 172 -12.04 5.37 17.36
CA GLU A 172 -12.48 6.41 16.44
C GLU A 172 -11.58 7.66 16.49
N THR A 173 -10.99 7.96 17.65
CA THR A 173 -10.06 9.09 17.83
C THR A 173 -8.76 8.82 17.08
N ASP A 174 -8.23 7.60 17.17
CA ASP A 174 -7.03 7.21 16.44
C ASP A 174 -7.28 7.15 14.93
N ARG A 175 -8.47 6.68 14.52
CA ARG A 175 -8.90 6.68 13.11
C ARG A 175 -8.93 8.10 12.55
N LYS A 176 -9.56 9.04 13.27
CA LYS A 176 -9.61 10.46 12.89
C LYS A 176 -8.22 11.11 12.90
N MET A 177 -7.37 10.76 13.87
CA MET A 177 -5.99 11.26 13.90
C MET A 177 -5.23 10.84 12.65
N LEU A 178 -5.34 9.56 12.27
CA LEU A 178 -4.81 9.06 11.02
C LEU A 178 -5.39 9.84 9.83
N GLU A 179 -6.71 9.91 9.67
CA GLU A 179 -7.37 10.66 8.59
C GLU A 179 -6.86 12.10 8.46
N ASN A 180 -6.63 12.80 9.59
CA ASN A 180 -6.07 14.16 9.59
C ASN A 180 -4.59 14.23 9.18
N LEU A 181 -3.82 13.17 9.38
CA LEU A 181 -2.47 13.01 8.83
C LEU A 181 -2.51 12.63 7.33
N TYR A 182 -3.64 12.12 6.82
CA TYR A 182 -3.85 11.69 5.43
C TYR A 182 -4.59 12.73 4.60
N ILE A 183 -3.85 13.65 4.01
CA ILE A 183 -4.43 14.64 3.11
C ILE A 183 -4.51 14.12 1.65
N ARG A 184 -4.83 12.83 1.43
CA ARG A 184 -4.76 12.24 0.07
C ARG A 184 -6.07 11.76 -0.50
N SER A 185 -6.84 10.87 0.12
CA SER A 185 -8.05 10.30 -0.51
C SER A 185 -8.82 9.40 0.46
N ASP A 186 -9.87 8.76 -0.03
CA ASP A 186 -10.50 7.61 0.63
C ASP A 186 -9.47 6.50 0.95
N LEU A 187 -9.86 5.59 1.87
CA LEU A 187 -9.05 4.48 2.36
C LEU A 187 -9.51 3.13 1.80
N CYS A 188 -8.57 2.19 1.67
CA CYS A 188 -8.82 0.76 1.44
C CYS A 188 -7.85 -0.10 2.26
N THR A 189 -8.06 -1.41 2.30
CA THR A 189 -7.16 -2.38 2.93
C THR A 189 -6.14 -2.97 1.95
N GLY A 190 -6.03 -2.41 0.73
CA GLY A 190 -5.14 -2.92 -0.31
C GLY A 190 -5.61 -4.27 -0.87
N TYR A 191 -4.68 -5.06 -1.42
CA TYR A 191 -5.01 -6.33 -2.08
C TYR A 191 -5.16 -7.52 -1.11
N TYR A 192 -5.09 -7.27 0.19
CA TYR A 192 -5.09 -8.33 1.21
C TYR A 192 -6.35 -9.21 1.16
N HIS A 193 -7.52 -8.59 0.93
CA HIS A 193 -8.83 -9.28 0.87
C HIS A 193 -9.58 -9.10 -0.46
N GLU A 194 -9.15 -8.18 -1.33
CA GLU A 194 -9.83 -7.87 -2.58
C GLU A 194 -8.83 -7.81 -3.75
N GLN A 195 -9.29 -8.20 -4.94
CA GLN A 195 -8.50 -8.17 -6.16
C GLN A 195 -9.25 -7.35 -7.21
N ASN A 196 -8.65 -6.23 -7.65
CA ASN A 196 -9.17 -5.35 -8.70
C ASN A 196 -10.61 -4.85 -8.44
N GLY A 197 -10.98 -4.68 -7.17
CA GLY A 197 -12.31 -4.22 -6.78
C GLY A 197 -12.51 -2.72 -7.06
N ARG A 198 -13.75 -2.33 -7.40
CA ARG A 198 -14.13 -0.91 -7.58
C ARG A 198 -13.77 -0.07 -6.34
N ASN A 199 -13.81 -0.68 -5.15
CA ASN A 199 -13.56 0.00 -3.88
C ASN A 199 -12.09 0.36 -3.66
N MET A 200 -11.16 -0.15 -4.48
CA MET A 200 -9.73 0.15 -4.40
C MET A 200 -9.36 1.49 -5.06
N GLY A 201 -10.17 1.94 -6.01
CA GLY A 201 -10.01 3.21 -6.72
C GLY A 201 -10.86 4.32 -6.12
N THR A 202 -10.53 5.57 -6.43
CA THR A 202 -11.38 6.74 -6.16
C THR A 202 -11.48 7.59 -7.41
N ILE A 203 -12.66 8.13 -7.69
CA ILE A 203 -12.89 9.05 -8.80
C ILE A 203 -12.73 10.52 -8.38
N HIS A 204 -12.46 10.76 -7.10
CA HIS A 204 -12.29 12.08 -6.53
C HIS A 204 -10.82 12.48 -6.49
N GLY A 205 -10.58 13.79 -6.56
CA GLY A 205 -9.23 14.32 -6.57
C GLY A 205 -8.49 14.08 -5.27
N PRO A 206 -7.16 13.94 -5.34
CA PRO A 206 -6.38 13.84 -4.12
C PRO A 206 -6.46 15.16 -3.34
N GLY A 207 -6.41 15.11 -2.01
CA GLY A 207 -6.52 16.28 -1.11
C GLY A 207 -5.43 17.37 -1.25
N TYR A 208 -4.56 17.32 -2.26
CA TYR A 208 -3.51 18.30 -2.54
C TYR A 208 -3.30 18.54 -4.03
N PRO A 209 -2.80 19.74 -4.43
CA PRO A 209 -2.36 19.99 -5.79
C PRO A 209 -1.15 19.12 -6.16
N ALA A 210 -1.07 18.72 -7.44
CA ALA A 210 0.07 18.00 -7.98
C ALA A 210 1.37 18.81 -7.76
N ILE A 211 2.37 18.18 -7.14
CA ILE A 211 3.70 18.77 -6.98
C ILE A 211 4.44 18.55 -8.30
N TRP A 212 4.47 19.59 -9.13
CA TRP A 212 5.30 19.66 -10.33
C TRP A 212 6.74 20.04 -9.95
#